data_AF-A0ABD0XGL8-F1
#
_entry.id   AF-A0ABD0XGL8-F1
#
_cell.length_a   1.000
_cell.length_b   1.000
_cell.length_c   1.000
_cell.angle_alpha   90.00
_cell.angle_beta   90.00
_cell.angle_gamma   90.00
#
_symmetry.space_group_name_H-M   'P 1'
#
loop_
_entity.id
_entity.type
_entity.pdbx_description
1 polymer ?
#
loop_
_entity_poly.entity_id
_entity_poly.type
_entity_poly.pdbx_seq_one_letter_code
_entity_poly.pdbx_strand_id
1 'polypeptide(L)'
;MSVTLSDYFKSYFAEKLQDQVLKPGDNMLDPTCRFLQKRREVMDVNEDIKLKRKDFESTLKALQVRKRWLRQNEEQFLEYLQKFDNFLEEREEKKRIAVRNAGKERELTSQKQVDLSNLREEMKAVIKKRDSLAKRVQKNAIYSCYLDEVVQANDKFQEVQQVISRYDTLLLTLEDMVLTTQQNEDSREKARAYRARFIEQSNNTLLHDNRTIAELQSQLDYACNECLIHDSNWARIQNTAAKKTLMLGTVRMAILNEFESLWKRGKDTSVSTVLPMDTPKQLAQIQTHLADLTAIWEEVSAPDQTAPEDTDKSIQFNL
;
A
#
# COMPACT_ATOMS: atom_id res chain seq x y z
N MET A 1 -26.22 119.21 49.15
CA MET A 1 -25.90 120.52 49.75
C MET A 1 -25.57 120.30 51.22
N SER A 2 -24.62 121.02 51.80
CA SER A 2 -24.27 120.92 53.22
C SER A 2 -25.23 121.75 54.07
N VAL A 3 -26.23 121.11 54.68
CA VAL A 3 -27.03 121.75 55.74
C VAL A 3 -26.12 121.98 56.93
N THR A 4 -25.99 123.23 57.38
CA THR A 4 -25.11 123.53 58.53
C THR A 4 -25.80 123.12 59.83
N LEU A 5 -25.03 122.70 60.83
CA LEU A 5 -25.57 122.28 62.12
C LEU A 5 -26.38 123.41 62.82
N SER A 6 -26.06 124.67 62.51
CA SER A 6 -26.81 125.85 62.97
C SER A 6 -28.25 125.84 62.48
N ASP A 7 -28.50 125.44 61.23
CA ASP A 7 -29.85 125.47 60.65
C ASP A 7 -30.71 124.31 61.17
N TYR A 8 -30.11 123.14 61.41
CA TYR A 8 -30.78 122.03 62.11
C TYR A 8 -31.19 122.42 63.55
N PHE A 9 -30.33 123.12 64.29
CA PHE A 9 -30.70 123.62 65.61
C PHE A 9 -31.76 124.73 65.54
N LYS A 10 -31.72 125.63 64.55
CA LYS A 10 -32.79 126.64 64.35
C LYS A 10 -34.13 126.00 64.04
N SER A 11 -34.20 125.01 63.13
CA SER A 11 -35.46 124.33 62.83
C SER A 11 -35.97 123.54 64.04
N TYR A 12 -35.12 122.78 64.71
CA TYR A 12 -35.51 121.96 65.87
C TYR A 12 -35.95 122.81 67.08
N PHE A 13 -35.32 123.97 67.32
CA PHE A 13 -35.80 124.91 68.35
C PHE A 13 -37.07 125.65 67.95
N ALA A 14 -37.25 126.03 66.67
CA ALA A 14 -38.49 126.66 66.21
C ALA A 14 -39.70 125.70 66.34
N GLU A 15 -39.52 124.46 65.90
CA GLU A 15 -40.50 123.37 65.99
C GLU A 15 -40.87 123.08 67.45
N LYS A 16 -39.87 122.94 68.35
CA LYS A 16 -40.13 122.72 69.78
C LYS A 16 -40.64 123.94 70.56
N LEU A 17 -40.44 125.17 70.09
CA LEU A 17 -41.09 126.35 70.65
C LEU A 17 -42.56 126.43 70.23
N GLN A 18 -42.91 126.08 69.00
CA GLN A 18 -44.32 126.01 68.56
C GLN A 18 -45.11 124.95 69.34
N ASP A 19 -44.52 123.77 69.58
CA ASP A 19 -45.10 122.69 70.40
C ASP A 19 -45.33 123.05 71.89
N GLN A 20 -44.69 124.12 72.39
CA GLN A 20 -44.85 124.58 73.78
C GLN A 20 -45.72 125.84 73.92
N VAL A 21 -45.78 126.71 72.90
CA VAL A 21 -46.55 127.97 72.96
C VAL A 21 -48.06 127.76 72.77
N LEU A 22 -48.50 126.63 72.19
CA LEU A 22 -49.92 126.29 71.97
C LEU A 22 -50.46 125.18 72.89
N LYS A 23 -50.32 125.36 74.21
CA LYS A 23 -51.12 124.62 75.21
C LYS A 23 -51.77 125.54 76.27
N PRO A 24 -52.85 126.26 75.92
CA PRO A 24 -53.79 126.80 76.91
C PRO A 24 -54.45 125.64 77.67
N GLY A 25 -54.43 125.66 79.00
CA GLY A 25 -54.88 124.52 79.82
C GLY A 25 -56.39 124.46 80.06
N ASP A 26 -57.05 123.46 79.43
CA ASP A 26 -58.18 122.60 79.84
C ASP A 26 -59.40 123.11 80.68
N ASN A 27 -59.36 124.25 81.37
CA ASN A 27 -60.29 124.56 82.46
C ASN A 27 -61.38 125.63 82.17
N MET A 28 -61.49 126.15 80.95
CA MET A 28 -62.52 127.15 80.56
C MET A 28 -63.23 126.79 79.23
N LEU A 29 -63.63 125.53 79.10
CA LEU A 29 -64.51 125.06 78.02
C LEU A 29 -65.68 124.28 78.62
N ASP A 30 -66.90 124.68 78.24
CA ASP A 30 -68.15 124.03 78.61
C ASP A 30 -68.14 122.51 78.26
N PRO A 31 -68.84 121.63 79.03
CA PRO A 31 -68.91 120.21 78.70
C PRO A 31 -69.35 119.91 77.26
N THR A 32 -70.22 120.75 76.68
CA THR A 32 -70.62 120.67 75.26
C THR A 32 -69.44 120.95 74.33
N CYS A 33 -68.60 121.94 74.65
CA CYS A 33 -67.39 122.25 73.89
C CYS A 33 -66.35 121.12 73.99
N ARG A 34 -66.14 120.54 75.18
CA ARG A 34 -65.25 119.38 75.38
C ARG A 34 -65.76 118.14 74.63
N PHE A 35 -67.07 117.91 74.62
CA PHE A 35 -67.69 116.85 73.81
C PHE A 35 -67.52 117.11 72.31
N LEU A 36 -67.70 118.34 71.84
CA LEU A 36 -67.49 118.72 70.44
C LEU A 36 -66.02 118.59 70.02
N GLN A 37 -65.06 118.90 70.89
CA GLN A 37 -63.63 118.67 70.65
C GLN A 37 -63.31 117.18 70.57
N LYS A 38 -63.76 116.35 71.53
CA LYS A 38 -63.56 114.90 71.45
C LYS A 38 -64.29 114.27 70.26
N ARG A 39 -65.44 114.82 69.83
CA ARG A 39 -66.11 114.40 68.60
C ARG A 39 -65.31 114.79 67.35
N ARG A 40 -64.62 115.94 67.36
CA ARG A 40 -63.69 116.34 66.30
C ARG A 40 -62.50 115.39 66.25
N GLU A 41 -61.79 115.19 67.36
CA GLU A 41 -60.67 114.23 67.44
C GLU A 41 -61.08 112.81 66.98
N VAL A 42 -62.27 112.33 67.34
CA VAL A 42 -62.80 111.03 66.86
C VAL A 42 -63.19 111.06 65.38
N MET A 43 -63.62 112.20 64.82
CA MET A 43 -63.82 112.37 63.38
C MET A 43 -62.47 112.39 62.64
N ASP A 44 -61.49 113.13 63.12
CA ASP A 44 -60.15 113.27 62.54
C ASP A 44 -59.42 111.90 62.54
N VAL A 45 -59.43 111.17 63.68
CA VAL A 45 -58.88 109.82 63.77
C VAL A 45 -59.64 108.82 62.90
N ASN A 46 -60.95 108.97 62.73
CA ASN A 46 -61.74 108.15 61.80
C ASN A 46 -61.47 108.50 60.33
N GLU A 47 -61.08 109.74 60.02
CA GLU A 47 -60.60 110.16 58.70
C GLU A 47 -59.20 109.58 58.42
N ASP A 48 -58.27 109.66 59.37
CA ASP A 48 -56.96 108.98 59.34
C ASP A 48 -57.08 107.47 59.15
N ILE A 49 -58.00 106.82 59.85
CA ILE A 49 -58.26 105.37 59.70
C ILE A 49 -58.84 105.07 58.30
N LYS A 50 -59.70 105.93 57.75
CA LYS A 50 -60.19 105.78 56.36
C LYS A 50 -59.08 106.02 55.34
N LEU A 51 -58.18 106.98 55.57
CA LEU A 51 -57.02 107.25 54.72
C LEU A 51 -56.08 106.04 54.73
N LYS A 52 -55.59 105.63 55.89
CA LYS A 52 -54.73 104.44 56.03
C LYS A 52 -55.40 103.17 55.50
N ARG A 53 -56.71 103.02 55.64
CA ARG A 53 -57.45 101.91 55.02
C ARG A 53 -57.45 101.99 53.48
N LYS A 54 -57.66 103.17 52.88
CA LYS A 54 -57.52 103.36 51.43
C LYS A 54 -56.09 103.06 50.96
N ASP A 55 -55.08 103.43 51.74
CA ASP A 55 -53.67 103.17 51.43
C ASP A 55 -53.32 101.67 51.55
N PHE A 56 -53.82 100.98 52.57
CA PHE A 56 -53.71 99.52 52.68
C PHE A 56 -54.48 98.81 51.56
N GLU A 57 -55.67 99.26 51.19
CA GLU A 57 -56.40 98.70 50.04
C GLU A 57 -55.69 98.99 48.70
N SER A 58 -55.04 100.14 48.56
CA SER A 58 -54.25 100.52 47.37
C SER A 58 -52.98 99.68 47.25
N THR A 59 -52.19 99.58 48.33
CA THR A 59 -50.97 98.76 48.37
C THR A 59 -51.29 97.26 48.24
N LEU A 60 -52.40 96.77 48.81
CA LEU A 60 -52.87 95.41 48.59
C LEU A 60 -53.23 95.16 47.11
N LYS A 61 -53.93 96.09 46.45
CA LYS A 61 -54.23 96.01 45.00
C LYS A 61 -52.93 96.00 44.18
N ALA A 62 -51.95 96.84 44.50
CA ALA A 62 -50.64 96.86 43.85
C ALA A 62 -49.87 95.53 44.04
N LEU A 63 -49.87 94.97 45.26
CA LEU A 63 -49.27 93.66 45.55
C LEU A 63 -50.00 92.52 44.82
N GLN A 64 -51.32 92.57 44.70
CA GLN A 64 -52.11 91.61 43.92
C GLN A 64 -51.87 91.72 42.41
N VAL A 65 -51.60 92.91 41.88
CA VAL A 65 -51.11 93.10 40.49
C VAL A 65 -49.72 92.49 40.35
N ARG A 66 -48.78 92.84 41.25
CA ARG A 66 -47.39 92.33 41.21
C ARG A 66 -47.32 90.81 41.33
N LYS A 67 -48.13 90.19 42.20
CA LYS A 67 -48.21 88.72 42.35
C LYS A 67 -48.82 88.02 41.12
N ARG A 68 -49.71 88.68 40.37
CA ARG A 68 -50.20 88.15 39.09
C ARG A 68 -49.12 88.24 38.01
N TRP A 69 -48.48 89.40 37.86
CA TRP A 69 -47.37 89.61 36.93
C TRP A 69 -46.20 88.65 37.19
N LEU A 70 -45.84 88.41 38.45
CA LEU A 70 -44.79 87.46 38.81
C LEU A 70 -45.13 86.02 38.39
N ARG A 71 -46.37 85.55 38.64
CA ARG A 71 -46.79 84.22 38.20
C ARG A 71 -46.88 84.10 36.68
N GLN A 72 -47.36 85.13 35.97
CA GLN A 72 -47.36 85.13 34.51
C GLN A 72 -45.94 85.05 33.93
N ASN A 73 -44.96 85.71 34.55
CA ASN A 73 -43.55 85.57 34.16
C ASN A 73 -42.99 84.19 34.52
N GLU A 74 -43.34 83.62 35.67
CA GLU A 74 -42.95 82.26 36.09
C GLU A 74 -43.50 81.20 35.12
N GLU A 75 -44.78 81.28 34.77
CA GLU A 75 -45.46 80.48 33.74
C GLU A 75 -44.76 80.62 32.38
N GLN A 76 -44.42 81.85 31.96
CA GLN A 76 -43.66 82.09 30.73
C GLN A 76 -42.23 81.53 30.79
N PHE A 77 -41.50 81.65 31.90
CA PHE A 77 -40.17 81.08 32.04
C PHE A 77 -40.20 79.55 32.03
N LEU A 78 -41.21 78.92 32.64
CA LEU A 78 -41.43 77.47 32.56
C LEU A 78 -41.73 77.03 31.12
N GLU A 79 -42.57 77.77 30.40
CA GLU A 79 -42.80 77.55 28.96
C GLU A 79 -41.50 77.66 28.14
N TYR A 80 -40.66 78.67 28.40
CA TYR A 80 -39.37 78.83 27.70
C TYR A 80 -38.40 77.70 28.04
N LEU A 81 -38.29 77.30 29.31
CA LEU A 81 -37.47 76.16 29.74
C LEU A 81 -37.91 74.87 29.02
N GLN A 82 -39.20 74.54 29.03
CA GLN A 82 -39.72 73.37 28.32
C GLN A 82 -39.42 73.43 26.81
N LYS A 83 -39.52 74.61 26.18
CA LYS A 83 -39.16 74.80 24.76
C LYS A 83 -37.65 74.62 24.52
N PHE A 84 -36.79 75.04 25.45
CA PHE A 84 -35.34 74.82 25.39
C PHE A 84 -34.95 73.36 25.62
N ASP A 85 -35.54 72.69 26.60
CA ASP A 85 -35.28 71.28 26.91
C ASP A 85 -35.69 70.39 25.74
N ASN A 86 -36.90 70.57 25.20
CA ASN A 86 -37.35 69.88 23.98
C ASN A 86 -36.39 70.13 22.79
N PHE A 87 -35.89 71.36 22.62
CA PHE A 87 -34.94 71.70 21.56
C PHE A 87 -33.56 71.03 21.77
N LEU A 88 -33.11 70.89 23.02
CA LEU A 88 -31.89 70.15 23.37
C LEU A 88 -32.07 68.65 23.09
N GLU A 89 -33.18 68.04 23.51
CA GLU A 89 -33.49 66.64 23.22
C GLU A 89 -33.58 66.37 21.71
N GLU A 90 -34.28 67.21 20.95
CA GLU A 90 -34.31 67.13 19.48
C GLU A 90 -32.91 67.23 18.86
N ARG A 91 -32.06 68.12 19.36
CA ARG A 91 -30.69 68.32 18.87
C ARG A 91 -29.80 67.13 19.23
N GLU A 92 -29.99 66.55 20.41
CA GLU A 92 -29.30 65.33 20.86
C GLU A 92 -29.74 64.10 20.06
N GLU A 93 -31.02 63.93 19.74
CA GLU A 93 -31.49 62.87 18.84
C GLU A 93 -30.93 63.05 17.43
N LYS A 94 -31.00 64.26 16.86
CA LYS A 94 -30.40 64.56 15.53
C LYS A 94 -28.89 64.26 15.52
N LYS A 95 -28.17 64.56 16.61
CA LYS A 95 -26.76 64.20 16.82
C LYS A 95 -26.56 62.69 16.93
N ARG A 96 -27.39 61.97 17.70
CA ARG A 96 -27.33 60.50 17.86
C ARG A 96 -27.62 59.78 16.54
N ILE A 97 -28.59 60.25 15.74
CA ILE A 97 -28.87 59.76 14.38
C ILE A 97 -27.70 60.03 13.44
N ALA A 98 -27.14 61.25 13.41
CA ALA A 98 -26.01 61.59 12.57
C ALA A 98 -24.77 60.73 12.88
N VAL A 99 -24.43 60.55 14.16
CA VAL A 99 -23.33 59.69 14.60
C VAL A 99 -23.58 58.22 14.25
N ARG A 100 -24.81 57.71 14.44
CA ARG A 100 -25.19 56.33 14.06
C ARG A 100 -25.07 56.10 12.55
N ASN A 101 -25.49 57.06 11.73
CA ASN A 101 -25.40 56.96 10.27
C ASN A 101 -23.94 57.03 9.78
N ALA A 102 -23.15 57.97 10.30
CA ALA A 102 -21.71 58.04 10.01
C ALA A 102 -20.95 56.78 10.48
N GLY A 103 -21.39 56.13 11.57
CA GLY A 103 -20.88 54.83 12.00
C GLY A 103 -21.14 53.73 10.96
N LYS A 104 -22.40 53.57 10.53
CA LYS A 104 -22.80 52.61 9.49
C LYS A 104 -22.07 52.84 8.16
N GLU A 105 -21.89 54.10 7.76
CA GLU A 105 -21.19 54.46 6.53
C GLU A 105 -19.70 54.10 6.59
N ARG A 106 -19.03 54.35 7.72
CA ARG A 106 -17.64 53.91 7.96
C ARG A 106 -17.51 52.39 7.95
N GLU A 107 -18.44 51.68 8.58
CA GLU A 107 -18.45 50.21 8.60
C GLU A 107 -18.63 49.62 7.20
N LEU A 108 -19.62 50.11 6.44
CA LEU A 108 -19.86 49.73 5.04
C LEU A 108 -18.65 50.05 4.14
N THR A 109 -17.97 51.18 4.40
CA THR A 109 -16.74 51.55 3.67
C THR A 109 -15.58 50.64 4.02
N SER A 110 -15.45 50.23 5.29
CA SER A 110 -14.44 49.27 5.75
C SER A 110 -14.64 47.89 5.11
N GLN A 111 -15.88 47.38 5.11
CA GLN A 111 -16.25 46.13 4.44
C GLN A 111 -15.89 46.17 2.95
N LYS A 112 -16.36 47.18 2.22
CA LYS A 112 -16.04 47.37 0.79
C LYS A 112 -14.54 47.51 0.53
N GLN A 113 -13.77 48.11 1.44
CA GLN A 113 -12.31 48.22 1.30
C GLN A 113 -11.63 46.86 1.46
N VAL A 114 -12.11 46.00 2.37
CA VAL A 114 -11.65 44.61 2.52
C VAL A 114 -11.98 43.79 1.26
N ASP A 115 -13.22 43.89 0.76
CA ASP A 115 -13.63 43.24 -0.49
C ASP A 115 -12.77 43.68 -1.68
N LEU A 116 -12.46 44.99 -1.77
CA LEU A 116 -11.57 45.54 -2.79
C LEU A 116 -10.12 45.05 -2.65
N SER A 117 -9.61 44.78 -1.45
CA SER A 117 -8.30 44.10 -1.31
C SER A 117 -8.37 42.65 -1.79
N ASN A 118 -9.38 41.88 -1.36
CA ASN A 118 -9.54 40.47 -1.71
C ASN A 118 -9.64 40.30 -3.24
N LEU A 119 -10.53 41.06 -3.89
CA LEU A 119 -10.73 41.02 -5.34
C LEU A 119 -9.49 41.47 -6.14
N ARG A 120 -8.68 42.39 -5.59
CA ARG A 120 -7.37 42.76 -6.16
C ARG A 120 -6.34 41.64 -6.04
N GLU A 121 -6.38 40.82 -5.00
CA GLU A 121 -5.48 39.68 -4.83
C GLU A 121 -5.89 38.49 -5.71
N GLU A 122 -7.19 38.21 -5.81
CA GLU A 122 -7.74 37.27 -6.79
C GLU A 122 -7.34 37.66 -8.22
N MET A 123 -7.52 38.94 -8.61
CA MET A 123 -7.12 39.42 -9.93
C MET A 123 -5.61 39.27 -10.18
N LYS A 124 -4.76 39.57 -9.19
CA LYS A 124 -3.30 39.29 -9.28
C LYS A 124 -3.02 37.79 -9.44
N ALA A 125 -3.75 36.91 -8.76
CA ALA A 125 -3.59 35.46 -8.87
C ALA A 125 -4.05 34.92 -10.24
N VAL A 126 -5.16 35.44 -10.78
CA VAL A 126 -5.65 35.11 -12.13
C VAL A 126 -4.68 35.60 -13.21
N ILE A 127 -4.14 36.82 -13.09
CA ILE A 127 -3.10 37.32 -14.01
C ILE A 127 -1.85 36.43 -13.96
N LYS A 128 -1.35 36.05 -12.77
CA LYS A 128 -0.22 35.10 -12.64
C LYS A 128 -0.51 33.74 -13.31
N LYS A 129 -1.74 33.22 -13.21
CA LYS A 129 -2.17 31.98 -13.89
C LYS A 129 -2.19 32.18 -15.42
N ARG A 130 -2.79 33.26 -15.92
CA ARG A 130 -2.78 33.64 -17.35
C ARG A 130 -1.35 33.72 -17.88
N ASP A 131 -0.45 34.40 -17.18
CA ASP A 131 0.91 34.66 -17.65
C ASP A 131 1.81 33.42 -17.66
N SER A 132 1.60 32.49 -16.72
CA SER A 132 2.27 31.19 -16.73
C SER A 132 1.72 30.25 -17.81
N LEU A 133 0.41 30.29 -18.10
CA LEU A 133 -0.18 29.60 -19.24
C LEU A 133 0.30 30.18 -20.57
N ALA A 134 0.31 31.51 -20.73
CA ALA A 134 0.80 32.17 -21.93
C ALA A 134 2.27 31.82 -22.23
N LYS A 135 3.13 31.77 -21.21
CA LYS A 135 4.52 31.30 -21.34
C LYS A 135 4.63 29.81 -21.73
N ARG A 136 3.69 28.96 -21.31
CA ARG A 136 3.62 27.55 -21.75
C ARG A 136 3.17 27.45 -23.21
N VAL A 137 2.15 28.20 -23.60
CA VAL A 137 1.68 28.26 -25.00
C VAL A 137 2.79 28.78 -25.92
N GLN A 138 3.50 29.84 -25.53
CA GLN A 138 4.63 30.38 -26.31
C GLN A 138 5.78 29.37 -26.47
N LYS A 139 6.11 28.60 -25.44
CA LYS A 139 7.09 27.50 -25.54
C LYS A 139 6.61 26.39 -26.47
N ASN A 140 5.33 26.04 -26.41
CA ASN A 140 4.74 24.98 -27.22
C ASN A 140 4.45 25.41 -28.67
N ALA A 141 4.43 26.71 -28.98
CA ALA A 141 4.18 27.22 -30.33
C ALA A 141 5.17 26.68 -31.36
N ILE A 142 6.41 26.36 -30.96
CA ILE A 142 7.42 25.71 -31.80
C ILE A 142 6.88 24.39 -32.40
N TYR A 143 6.13 23.61 -31.60
CA TYR A 143 5.52 22.36 -32.08
C TYR A 143 4.36 22.61 -33.03
N SER A 144 3.61 23.72 -32.90
CA SER A 144 2.60 24.10 -33.88
C SER A 144 3.27 24.40 -35.21
N CYS A 145 4.23 25.33 -35.23
CA CYS A 145 4.93 25.71 -36.47
C CYS A 145 5.59 24.50 -37.15
N TYR A 146 6.21 23.60 -36.39
CA TYR A 146 6.76 22.36 -36.93
C TYR A 146 5.68 21.42 -37.52
N LEU A 147 4.52 21.30 -36.87
CA LEU A 147 3.41 20.50 -37.42
C LEU A 147 2.77 21.16 -38.65
N ASP A 148 2.69 22.49 -38.67
CA ASP A 148 2.24 23.28 -39.82
C ASP A 148 3.24 23.16 -41.00
N GLU A 149 4.55 23.10 -40.75
CA GLU A 149 5.61 22.77 -41.72
C GLU A 149 5.49 21.32 -42.23
N VAL A 150 5.23 20.35 -41.35
CA VAL A 150 5.03 18.93 -41.72
C VAL A 150 3.78 18.73 -42.59
N VAL A 151 2.71 19.50 -42.35
CA VAL A 151 1.53 19.52 -43.22
C VAL A 151 1.86 20.15 -44.57
N GLN A 152 2.53 21.31 -44.60
CA GLN A 152 2.95 21.97 -45.85
C GLN A 152 3.92 21.13 -46.69
N ALA A 153 4.75 20.29 -46.07
CA ALA A 153 5.71 19.42 -46.75
C ALA A 153 5.11 18.08 -47.23
N ASN A 154 3.82 17.81 -47.01
CA ASN A 154 3.24 16.47 -47.21
C ASN A 154 1.75 16.52 -47.59
N ASP A 155 1.47 16.64 -48.90
CA ASP A 155 0.15 16.77 -49.56
C ASP A 155 -0.97 15.80 -49.10
N LYS A 156 -0.63 14.76 -48.34
CA LYS A 156 -1.53 13.73 -47.81
C LYS A 156 -2.31 14.15 -46.58
N PHE A 157 -1.96 15.28 -45.96
CA PHE A 157 -2.65 15.85 -44.80
C PHE A 157 -3.02 17.30 -45.07
N GLN A 158 -4.23 17.70 -44.73
CA GLN A 158 -4.72 19.08 -44.88
C GLN A 158 -4.71 19.85 -43.55
N GLU A 159 -4.70 19.12 -42.42
CA GLU A 159 -4.74 19.70 -41.08
C GLU A 159 -3.81 18.94 -40.13
N VAL A 160 -3.22 19.66 -39.17
CA VAL A 160 -2.41 19.08 -38.09
C VAL A 160 -3.18 18.02 -37.30
N GLN A 161 -4.50 18.17 -37.13
CA GLN A 161 -5.35 17.18 -36.45
C GLN A 161 -5.36 15.82 -37.16
N GLN A 162 -5.26 15.79 -38.49
CA GLN A 162 -5.20 14.55 -39.28
C GLN A 162 -3.86 13.84 -39.08
N VAL A 163 -2.76 14.59 -38.93
CA VAL A 163 -1.43 14.07 -38.59
C VAL A 163 -1.45 13.45 -37.19
N ILE A 164 -2.03 14.14 -36.21
CA ILE A 164 -2.17 13.67 -34.83
C ILE A 164 -3.05 12.41 -34.77
N SER A 165 -4.26 12.43 -35.34
CA SER A 165 -5.15 11.26 -35.35
C SER A 165 -4.51 10.06 -36.07
N ARG A 166 -3.69 10.28 -37.11
CA ARG A 166 -2.93 9.21 -37.77
C ARG A 166 -1.79 8.68 -36.91
N TYR A 167 -1.12 9.54 -36.14
CA TYR A 167 -0.12 9.13 -35.15
C TYR A 167 -0.75 8.33 -34.01
N ASP A 168 -1.88 8.79 -33.45
CA ASP A 168 -2.60 8.11 -32.37
C ASP A 168 -3.09 6.72 -32.83
N THR A 169 -3.66 6.64 -34.04
CA THR A 169 -4.03 5.36 -34.66
C THR A 169 -2.80 4.44 -34.82
N LEU A 170 -1.66 4.98 -35.27
CA LEU A 170 -0.43 4.21 -35.43
C LEU A 170 0.12 3.72 -34.08
N LEU A 171 0.08 4.56 -33.04
CA LEU A 171 0.47 4.23 -31.67
C LEU A 171 -0.38 3.09 -31.11
N LEU A 172 -1.71 3.17 -31.24
CA LEU A 172 -2.62 2.10 -30.83
C LEU A 172 -2.34 0.80 -31.60
N THR A 173 -2.12 0.86 -32.92
CA THR A 173 -1.74 -0.35 -33.67
C THR A 173 -0.37 -0.91 -33.28
N LEU A 174 0.56 -0.06 -32.81
CA LEU A 174 1.86 -0.49 -32.29
C LEU A 174 1.69 -1.18 -30.93
N GLU A 175 0.87 -0.64 -30.04
CA GLU A 175 0.53 -1.26 -28.75
C GLU A 175 -0.17 -2.62 -28.94
N ASP A 176 -1.14 -2.73 -29.85
CA ASP A 176 -1.78 -4.00 -30.23
C ASP A 176 -0.78 -4.99 -30.86
N MET A 177 0.15 -4.53 -31.71
CA MET A 177 1.19 -5.38 -32.28
C MET A 177 2.21 -5.85 -31.23
N VAL A 178 2.56 -5.02 -30.24
CA VAL A 178 3.41 -5.43 -29.11
C VAL A 178 2.69 -6.45 -28.23
N LEU A 179 1.41 -6.22 -27.91
CA LEU A 179 0.61 -7.13 -27.09
C LEU A 179 0.41 -8.49 -27.78
N THR A 180 0.09 -8.49 -29.08
CA THR A 180 -0.08 -9.74 -29.85
C THR A 180 1.24 -10.45 -30.13
N THR A 181 2.37 -9.75 -30.32
CA THR A 181 3.68 -10.41 -30.42
C THR A 181 4.08 -11.05 -29.09
N GLN A 182 3.88 -10.38 -27.95
CA GLN A 182 4.08 -10.97 -26.63
C GLN A 182 3.22 -12.23 -26.40
N GLN A 183 1.92 -12.19 -26.72
CA GLN A 183 1.05 -13.39 -26.62
C GLN A 183 1.52 -14.55 -27.52
N ASN A 184 2.05 -14.23 -28.71
CA ASN A 184 2.63 -15.22 -29.61
C ASN A 184 3.96 -15.79 -29.07
N GLU A 185 4.80 -14.98 -28.42
CA GLU A 185 6.01 -15.49 -27.76
C GLU A 185 5.69 -16.36 -26.55
N ASP A 186 4.69 -15.97 -25.76
CA ASP A 186 4.15 -16.73 -24.62
C ASP A 186 3.63 -18.11 -25.04
N SER A 187 2.87 -18.17 -26.16
CA SER A 187 2.36 -19.44 -26.69
C SER A 187 3.46 -20.31 -27.30
N ARG A 188 4.45 -19.70 -27.96
CA ARG A 188 5.65 -20.37 -28.46
C ARG A 188 6.52 -20.91 -27.32
N GLU A 189 6.66 -20.19 -26.21
CA GLU A 189 7.43 -20.66 -25.06
C GLU A 189 6.72 -21.82 -24.35
N LYS A 190 5.40 -21.73 -24.16
CA LYS A 190 4.59 -22.87 -23.68
C LYS A 190 4.79 -24.10 -24.58
N ALA A 191 4.72 -23.94 -25.90
CA ALA A 191 4.98 -25.02 -26.86
C ALA A 191 6.42 -25.56 -26.82
N ARG A 192 7.43 -24.71 -26.62
CA ARG A 192 8.84 -25.12 -26.40
C ARG A 192 8.98 -25.94 -25.11
N ALA A 193 8.40 -25.49 -24.01
CA ALA A 193 8.43 -26.18 -22.72
C ALA A 193 7.71 -27.54 -22.76
N TYR A 194 6.54 -27.64 -23.41
CA TYR A 194 5.88 -28.94 -23.64
C TYR A 194 6.74 -29.89 -24.47
N ARG A 195 7.37 -29.40 -25.56
CA ARG A 195 8.27 -30.22 -26.38
C ARG A 195 9.50 -30.69 -25.60
N ALA A 196 10.12 -29.81 -24.81
CA ALA A 196 11.28 -30.15 -23.99
C ALA A 196 10.96 -31.28 -22.99
N ARG A 197 9.84 -31.15 -22.25
CA ARG A 197 9.37 -32.19 -21.31
C ARG A 197 9.06 -33.52 -22.00
N PHE A 198 8.45 -33.48 -23.19
CA PHE A 198 8.18 -34.69 -23.96
C PHE A 198 9.46 -35.40 -24.41
N ILE A 199 10.47 -34.65 -24.88
CA ILE A 199 11.79 -35.19 -25.25
C ILE A 199 12.49 -35.76 -24.01
N GLU A 200 12.46 -35.06 -22.87
CA GLU A 200 13.02 -35.54 -21.61
C GLU A 200 12.37 -36.86 -21.15
N GLN A 201 11.03 -36.94 -21.17
CA GLN A 201 10.29 -38.16 -20.85
C GLN A 201 10.58 -39.31 -21.82
N SER A 202 10.65 -39.02 -23.13
CA SER A 202 10.98 -40.00 -24.17
C SER A 202 12.43 -40.48 -24.09
N ASN A 203 13.37 -39.63 -23.66
CA ASN A 203 14.75 -40.03 -23.41
C ASN A 203 14.86 -40.87 -22.13
N ASN A 204 14.12 -40.52 -21.07
CA ASN A 204 14.12 -41.29 -19.82
C ASN A 204 13.52 -42.70 -20.01
N THR A 205 12.48 -42.85 -20.83
CA THR A 205 11.95 -44.18 -21.23
C THR A 205 12.96 -44.93 -22.11
N LEU A 206 13.52 -44.30 -23.14
CA LEU A 206 14.57 -44.91 -23.97
C LEU A 206 15.81 -45.34 -23.17
N LEU A 207 16.21 -44.61 -22.13
CA LEU A 207 17.30 -45.00 -21.23
C LEU A 207 16.92 -46.16 -20.30
N HIS A 208 15.66 -46.26 -19.89
CA HIS A 208 15.14 -47.42 -19.16
C HIS A 208 15.11 -48.67 -20.04
N ASP A 209 14.60 -48.56 -21.27
CA ASP A 209 14.50 -49.66 -22.22
C ASP A 209 15.88 -50.15 -22.68
N ASN A 210 16.82 -49.25 -22.95
CA ASN A 210 18.21 -49.65 -23.24
C ASN A 210 18.88 -50.34 -22.03
N ARG A 211 18.53 -49.95 -20.79
CA ARG A 211 19.05 -50.60 -19.59
C ARG A 211 18.48 -52.02 -19.42
N THR A 212 17.17 -52.22 -19.64
CA THR A 212 16.58 -53.56 -19.56
C THR A 212 17.07 -54.46 -20.70
N ILE A 213 17.30 -53.93 -21.91
CA ILE A 213 17.96 -54.65 -23.00
C ILE A 213 19.37 -55.09 -22.59
N ALA A 214 20.20 -54.20 -22.04
CA ALA A 214 21.55 -54.54 -21.60
C ALA A 214 21.58 -55.57 -20.46
N GLU A 215 20.61 -55.50 -19.53
CA GLU A 215 20.46 -56.47 -18.44
C GLU A 215 20.03 -57.86 -18.95
N LEU A 216 19.08 -57.91 -19.89
CA LEU A 216 18.66 -59.15 -20.57
C LEU A 216 19.78 -59.75 -21.44
N GLN A 217 20.58 -58.92 -22.11
CA GLN A 217 21.77 -59.36 -22.84
C GLN A 217 22.80 -59.99 -21.88
N SER A 218 23.10 -59.34 -20.76
CA SER A 218 24.02 -59.90 -19.75
C SER A 218 23.52 -61.21 -19.13
N GLN A 219 22.19 -61.40 -19.00
CA GLN A 219 21.61 -62.66 -18.55
C GLN A 219 21.70 -63.76 -19.63
N LEU A 220 21.48 -63.41 -20.90
CA LEU A 220 21.64 -64.32 -22.03
C LEU A 220 23.10 -64.77 -22.19
N ASP A 221 24.05 -63.83 -22.17
CA ASP A 221 25.48 -64.12 -22.25
C ASP A 221 25.93 -65.02 -21.09
N TYR A 222 25.44 -64.77 -19.86
CA TYR A 222 25.70 -65.64 -18.72
C TYR A 222 25.19 -67.08 -18.95
N ALA A 223 23.93 -67.22 -19.37
CA ALA A 223 23.33 -68.53 -19.66
C ALA A 223 24.05 -69.27 -20.81
N CYS A 224 24.42 -68.56 -21.87
CA CYS A 224 25.19 -69.13 -22.98
C CYS A 224 26.59 -69.58 -22.55
N ASN A 225 27.27 -68.83 -21.68
CA ASN A 225 28.58 -69.25 -21.14
C ASN A 225 28.46 -70.52 -20.28
N GLU A 226 27.45 -70.61 -19.40
CA GLU A 226 27.20 -71.83 -18.62
C GLU A 226 26.87 -73.03 -19.52
N CYS A 227 26.05 -72.85 -20.57
CA CYS A 227 25.81 -73.88 -21.58
C CYS A 227 27.10 -74.34 -22.26
N LEU A 228 27.97 -73.41 -22.71
CA LEU A 228 29.27 -73.75 -23.32
C LEU A 228 30.20 -74.51 -22.36
N ILE A 229 30.19 -74.16 -21.06
CA ILE A 229 30.94 -74.88 -20.02
C ILE A 229 30.39 -76.30 -19.84
N HIS A 230 29.07 -76.48 -19.83
CA HIS A 230 28.43 -77.79 -19.74
C HIS A 230 28.67 -78.65 -21.00
N ASP A 231 28.53 -78.08 -22.20
CA ASP A 231 28.79 -78.77 -23.47
C ASP A 231 30.25 -79.19 -23.62
N SER A 232 31.20 -78.33 -23.21
CA SER A 232 32.63 -78.67 -23.17
C SER A 232 32.92 -79.83 -22.22
N ASN A 233 32.29 -79.83 -21.03
CA ASN A 233 32.39 -80.94 -20.07
C ASN A 233 31.73 -82.23 -20.61
N TRP A 234 30.58 -82.12 -21.26
CA TRP A 234 29.89 -83.25 -21.90
C TRP A 234 30.74 -83.85 -23.03
N ALA A 235 31.28 -83.02 -23.92
CA ALA A 235 32.20 -83.45 -24.98
C ALA A 235 33.47 -84.11 -24.41
N ARG A 236 34.00 -83.63 -23.28
CA ARG A 236 35.13 -84.26 -22.56
C ARG A 236 34.75 -85.63 -22.00
N ILE A 237 33.56 -85.78 -21.42
CA ILE A 237 33.01 -87.06 -20.94
C ILE A 237 32.81 -88.02 -22.11
N GLN A 238 32.17 -87.59 -23.20
CA GLN A 238 31.91 -88.38 -24.40
C GLN A 238 33.21 -88.84 -25.08
N ASN A 239 34.21 -87.96 -25.22
CA ASN A 239 35.53 -88.35 -25.73
C ASN A 239 36.25 -89.36 -24.81
N THR A 240 36.09 -89.22 -23.49
CA THR A 240 36.66 -90.18 -22.52
C THR A 240 35.95 -91.54 -22.60
N ALA A 241 34.62 -91.54 -22.76
CA ALA A 241 33.83 -92.74 -22.98
C ALA A 241 34.20 -93.41 -24.31
N ALA A 242 34.30 -92.66 -25.41
CA ALA A 242 34.72 -93.18 -26.71
C ALA A 242 36.12 -93.81 -26.67
N LYS A 243 37.09 -93.16 -25.99
CA LYS A 243 38.43 -93.72 -25.75
C LYS A 243 38.37 -95.04 -24.95
N LYS A 244 37.58 -95.10 -23.87
CA LYS A 244 37.40 -96.32 -23.08
C LYS A 244 36.70 -97.44 -23.87
N THR A 245 35.68 -97.12 -24.66
CA THR A 245 35.00 -98.08 -25.53
C THR A 245 35.90 -98.58 -26.65
N LEU A 246 36.76 -97.72 -27.22
CA LEU A 246 37.77 -98.13 -28.20
C LEU A 246 38.83 -99.05 -27.57
N MET A 247 39.36 -98.70 -26.39
CA MET A 247 40.29 -99.56 -25.64
C MET A 247 39.67 -100.92 -25.30
N LEU A 248 38.40 -100.94 -24.85
CA LEU A 248 37.67 -102.18 -24.61
C LEU A 248 37.49 -102.97 -25.92
N GLY A 249 37.20 -102.30 -27.03
CA GLY A 249 37.13 -102.90 -28.36
C GLY A 249 38.44 -103.52 -28.80
N THR A 250 39.57 -102.84 -28.66
CA THR A 250 40.90 -103.37 -29.01
C THR A 250 41.33 -104.51 -28.10
N VAL A 251 41.06 -104.45 -26.79
CA VAL A 251 41.29 -105.58 -25.87
C VAL A 251 40.43 -106.78 -26.24
N ARG A 252 39.13 -106.58 -26.55
CA ARG A 252 38.26 -107.66 -27.02
C ARG A 252 38.75 -108.27 -28.33
N MET A 253 39.22 -107.46 -29.27
CA MET A 253 39.77 -107.93 -30.55
C MET A 253 41.12 -108.64 -30.39
N ALA A 254 41.97 -108.22 -29.44
CA ALA A 254 43.18 -108.95 -29.09
C ALA A 254 42.86 -110.34 -28.50
N ILE A 255 41.89 -110.42 -27.58
CA ILE A 255 41.40 -111.69 -27.02
C ILE A 255 40.82 -112.59 -28.12
N LEU A 256 40.01 -112.04 -29.04
CA LEU A 256 39.48 -112.77 -30.19
C LEU A 256 40.59 -113.28 -31.12
N ASN A 257 41.59 -112.45 -31.44
CA ASN A 257 42.69 -112.82 -32.32
C ASN A 257 43.59 -113.91 -31.70
N GLU A 258 43.90 -113.83 -30.40
CA GLU A 258 44.68 -114.87 -29.71
C GLU A 258 43.88 -116.17 -29.58
N PHE A 259 42.58 -116.09 -29.26
CA PHE A 259 41.70 -117.25 -29.27
C PHE A 259 41.65 -117.92 -30.65
N GLU A 260 41.47 -117.14 -31.72
CA GLU A 260 41.53 -117.66 -33.09
C GLU A 260 42.91 -118.20 -33.47
N SER A 261 44.00 -117.61 -32.98
CA SER A 261 45.38 -118.06 -33.22
C SER A 261 45.62 -119.43 -32.60
N LEU A 262 45.29 -119.58 -31.31
CA LEU A 262 45.36 -120.84 -30.58
C LEU A 262 44.43 -121.90 -31.20
N TRP A 263 43.21 -121.53 -31.59
CA TRP A 263 42.26 -122.47 -32.21
C TRP A 263 42.69 -122.91 -33.62
N LYS A 264 43.28 -122.02 -34.43
CA LYS A 264 43.87 -122.38 -35.74
C LYS A 264 45.12 -123.26 -35.62
N ARG A 265 45.85 -123.16 -34.50
CA ARG A 265 47.03 -123.98 -34.17
C ARG A 265 46.63 -125.33 -33.56
N GLY A 266 45.60 -125.36 -32.72
CA GLY A 266 44.97 -126.56 -32.14
C GLY A 266 44.04 -127.28 -33.12
N LYS A 267 44.54 -127.59 -34.31
CA LYS A 267 43.73 -128.09 -35.43
C LYS A 267 43.44 -129.59 -35.36
N ASP A 268 42.84 -130.04 -34.26
CA ASP A 268 42.08 -131.30 -34.14
C ASP A 268 41.23 -131.30 -32.85
N THR A 269 39.95 -130.91 -32.92
CA THR A 269 38.77 -131.44 -32.16
C THR A 269 37.55 -130.49 -32.19
N SER A 270 36.38 -131.09 -32.43
CA SER A 270 34.97 -130.60 -32.34
C SER A 270 34.60 -129.10 -32.40
N VAL A 271 33.69 -128.81 -33.35
CA VAL A 271 32.65 -127.74 -33.30
C VAL A 271 31.86 -127.88 -31.97
N SER A 272 31.48 -126.84 -31.20
CA SER A 272 30.88 -125.55 -31.59
C SER A 272 30.94 -124.44 -30.52
N THR A 273 30.27 -123.32 -30.82
CA THR A 273 29.66 -122.37 -29.86
C THR A 273 30.57 -121.63 -28.88
N VAL A 274 31.32 -120.65 -29.40
CA VAL A 274 31.54 -119.39 -28.67
C VAL A 274 31.06 -118.24 -29.55
N LEU A 275 30.18 -117.38 -29.02
CA LEU A 275 29.64 -116.26 -29.78
C LEU A 275 30.74 -115.17 -29.96
N PRO A 276 30.83 -114.45 -31.10
CA PRO A 276 31.93 -113.49 -31.38
C PRO A 276 32.08 -112.26 -30.45
N MET A 277 31.39 -112.23 -29.31
CA MET A 277 31.44 -111.15 -28.31
C MET A 277 31.63 -111.67 -26.87
N ASP A 278 31.66 -112.98 -26.65
CA ASP A 278 31.57 -113.60 -25.31
C ASP A 278 32.95 -113.70 -24.60
N THR A 279 33.68 -112.59 -24.65
CA THR A 279 35.09 -112.44 -24.22
C THR A 279 35.52 -113.05 -22.87
N PRO A 280 34.75 -113.05 -21.77
CA PRO A 280 35.21 -113.73 -20.55
C PRO A 280 35.35 -115.26 -20.72
N LYS A 281 34.55 -115.89 -21.60
CA LYS A 281 34.67 -117.33 -21.90
C LYS A 281 35.88 -117.61 -22.79
N GLN A 282 36.14 -116.72 -23.76
CA GLN A 282 37.30 -116.79 -24.64
C GLN A 282 38.60 -116.65 -23.84
N LEU A 283 38.66 -115.70 -22.90
CA LEU A 283 39.80 -115.53 -22.01
C LEU A 283 40.03 -116.78 -21.13
N ALA A 284 38.97 -117.39 -20.59
CA ALA A 284 39.08 -118.63 -19.81
C ALA A 284 39.60 -119.82 -20.64
N GLN A 285 39.24 -119.92 -21.93
CA GLN A 285 39.77 -120.93 -22.85
C GLN A 285 41.24 -120.65 -23.24
N ILE A 286 41.62 -119.39 -23.42
CA ILE A 286 43.05 -119.01 -23.56
C ILE A 286 43.83 -119.38 -22.29
N GLN A 287 43.28 -119.15 -21.10
CA GLN A 287 43.93 -119.49 -19.83
C GLN A 287 44.10 -120.99 -19.61
N THR A 288 43.10 -121.81 -19.97
CA THR A 288 43.26 -123.28 -19.91
C THR A 288 44.31 -123.76 -20.90
N HIS A 289 44.27 -123.33 -22.16
CA HIS A 289 45.32 -123.69 -23.13
C HIS A 289 46.72 -123.16 -22.78
N LEU A 290 46.84 -122.02 -22.10
CA LEU A 290 48.12 -121.57 -21.56
C LEU A 290 48.58 -122.46 -20.39
N ALA A 291 47.67 -122.87 -19.50
CA ALA A 291 47.99 -123.80 -18.42
C ALA A 291 48.44 -125.18 -18.96
N ASP A 292 47.72 -125.71 -19.97
CA ASP A 292 48.07 -126.94 -20.68
C ASP A 292 49.47 -126.81 -21.32
N LEU A 293 49.74 -125.69 -22.00
CA LEU A 293 51.04 -125.43 -22.63
C LEU A 293 52.17 -125.24 -21.60
N THR A 294 51.91 -124.66 -20.43
CA THR A 294 52.92 -124.61 -19.36
C THR A 294 53.18 -125.98 -18.75
N ALA A 295 52.16 -126.83 -18.56
CA ALA A 295 52.35 -128.19 -18.08
C ALA A 295 53.16 -129.04 -19.10
N ILE A 296 52.84 -128.94 -20.39
CA ILE A 296 53.61 -129.58 -21.46
C ILE A 296 55.04 -129.03 -21.54
N TRP A 297 55.24 -127.73 -21.30
CA TRP A 297 56.58 -127.15 -21.26
C TRP A 297 57.38 -127.60 -20.03
N GLU A 298 56.75 -127.77 -18.87
CA GLU A 298 57.37 -128.35 -17.67
C GLU A 298 57.69 -129.85 -17.85
N GLU A 299 56.87 -130.62 -18.58
CA GLU A 299 57.20 -131.99 -19.00
C GLU A 299 58.36 -132.06 -20.00
N VAL A 300 58.49 -131.08 -20.91
CA VAL A 300 59.52 -131.05 -21.96
C VAL A 300 60.83 -130.38 -21.51
N SER A 301 60.80 -129.54 -20.48
CA SER A 301 61.96 -128.78 -19.99
C SER A 301 62.86 -129.56 -19.00
N ALA A 302 62.80 -130.90 -19.03
CA ALA A 302 63.74 -131.78 -18.34
C ALA A 302 64.22 -132.91 -19.29
N PRO A 303 65.48 -133.38 -19.21
CA PRO A 303 66.54 -133.02 -18.26
C PRO A 303 67.93 -132.68 -18.89
N ASP A 304 68.86 -132.36 -17.98
CA ASP A 304 70.31 -132.64 -18.04
C ASP A 304 71.30 -131.68 -18.77
N GLN A 305 72.58 -131.86 -18.43
CA GLN A 305 73.70 -130.91 -18.47
C GLN A 305 74.31 -130.61 -19.85
N THR A 306 74.73 -129.36 -20.11
CA THR A 306 76.16 -128.92 -20.19
C THR A 306 76.31 -127.40 -20.46
N ALA A 307 77.49 -126.83 -20.20
CA ALA A 307 77.87 -125.40 -20.29
C ALA A 307 78.98 -125.22 -21.38
N PRO A 308 79.63 -124.03 -21.62
CA PRO A 308 79.55 -122.72 -20.93
C PRO A 308 79.55 -121.46 -21.84
N GLU A 309 79.65 -120.26 -21.23
CA GLU A 309 80.41 -119.01 -21.61
C GLU A 309 80.39 -118.45 -23.07
N ASP A 310 80.49 -117.14 -23.37
CA ASP A 310 80.36 -115.81 -22.70
C ASP A 310 80.35 -114.76 -23.85
N THR A 311 79.93 -113.48 -23.86
CA THR A 311 79.78 -112.33 -22.92
C THR A 311 78.38 -111.70 -23.11
N ASP A 312 77.81 -110.81 -22.29
CA ASP A 312 78.25 -109.70 -21.40
C ASP A 312 78.58 -108.33 -22.05
N LYS A 313 77.57 -107.45 -22.16
CA LYS A 313 77.52 -106.19 -21.36
C LYS A 313 76.20 -105.39 -21.43
N SER A 314 75.67 -105.15 -20.23
CA SER A 314 75.12 -103.88 -19.68
C SER A 314 74.13 -103.02 -20.51
N ILE A 315 72.87 -102.74 -20.10
CA ILE A 315 72.38 -102.15 -18.81
C ILE A 315 72.91 -100.70 -18.64
N GLN A 316 72.16 -99.63 -18.30
CA GLN A 316 70.82 -99.41 -17.71
C GLN A 316 70.10 -98.21 -18.41
N PHE A 317 68.80 -97.90 -18.33
CA PHE A 317 67.71 -98.02 -17.31
C PHE A 317 67.62 -96.84 -16.30
N ASN A 318 66.45 -96.17 -16.25
CA ASN A 318 66.07 -94.99 -15.44
C ASN A 318 66.83 -93.67 -15.72
N LEU A 319 66.23 -92.47 -15.50
CA LEU A 319 64.84 -92.14 -15.10
C LEU A 319 64.05 -91.54 -16.28
#